data_AF-A0A167VAQ2-F1
#
_entry.id   AF-A0A167VAQ2-F1
#
_cell.length_a   1.000
_cell.length_b   1.000
_cell.length_c   1.000
_cell.angle_alpha   90.00
_cell.angle_beta   90.00
_cell.angle_gamma   90.00
#
_symmetry.space_group_name_H-M   'P 1'
#
loop_
_entity.id
_entity.type
_entity.pdbx_description
1 polymer ?
#
loop_
_entity_poly.entity_id
_entity_poly.type
_entity_poly.pdbx_seq_one_letter_code
_entity_poly.pdbx_strand_id
1 'polypeptide(L)'
;MPIRCKGLVASVHSSGKELTPVGIVKSADDKEVTCWIASAAGKRNPGGSGLFSGLGPGFLSGRVEVDGEQCGGIIMEPSTQRDYTFVKAGLETSQDTIRKFTFANVELTAHTDTLHALYSLDDDTFLETSQNIGEICLAIWKVEIVATTNEYRSSHEEGKVHERSKKLTTHRVKLGEEVDSMPTKSSVVSVIGDEPVVKITFKYRPRELLVAEGIIGSTESNAVKTESRKARKARKRRRAAELPAKEESVDDTTGFTNTETVRAGKRRKVEDAPTASGSGYESNVGEPSYSE
;
A
#
# COMPACT_ATOMS: atom_id res chain seq x y z
N MET A 1 -9.78 -2.07 10.37
CA MET A 1 -11.25 -2.04 10.32
C MET A 1 -11.61 -1.75 8.88
N PRO A 2 -12.34 -2.65 8.21
CA PRO A 2 -12.56 -2.53 6.79
C PRO A 2 -13.55 -1.41 6.46
N ILE A 3 -13.46 -0.87 5.25
CA ILE A 3 -14.41 0.11 4.71
C ILE A 3 -15.70 -0.61 4.35
N ARG A 4 -16.85 -0.03 4.73
CA ARG A 4 -18.18 -0.53 4.38
C ARG A 4 -18.93 0.47 3.51
N CYS A 5 -19.44 0.01 2.37
CA CYS A 5 -20.17 0.83 1.41
C CYS A 5 -21.26 -0.01 0.72
N LYS A 6 -22.54 0.38 0.84
CA LYS A 6 -23.70 -0.34 0.27
C LYS A 6 -23.72 -1.86 0.50
N GLY A 7 -23.35 -2.30 1.71
CA GLY A 7 -23.28 -3.72 2.09
C GLY A 7 -22.00 -4.44 1.65
N LEU A 8 -21.15 -3.79 0.87
CA LEU A 8 -19.84 -4.30 0.44
C LEU A 8 -18.76 -3.87 1.45
N VAL A 9 -17.74 -4.72 1.60
CA VAL A 9 -16.64 -4.53 2.53
C VAL A 9 -15.32 -4.60 1.78
N ALA A 10 -14.45 -3.61 1.95
CA ALA A 10 -13.14 -3.58 1.32
C ALA A 10 -12.03 -3.28 2.32
N SER A 11 -10.90 -3.95 2.19
CA SER A 11 -9.70 -3.69 2.98
C SER A 11 -8.44 -3.82 2.14
N VAL A 12 -7.42 -3.05 2.49
CA VAL A 12 -6.08 -3.22 1.92
C VAL A 12 -5.24 -3.96 2.93
N HIS A 13 -4.61 -5.05 2.49
CA HIS A 13 -3.65 -5.78 3.31
C HIS A 13 -2.25 -5.47 2.80
N SER A 14 -1.30 -5.39 3.71
CA SER A 14 0.12 -5.36 3.37
C SER A 14 0.83 -6.28 4.33
N SER A 15 1.64 -7.21 3.81
CA SER A 15 2.43 -8.11 4.64
C SER A 15 1.58 -8.97 5.58
N GLY A 16 0.41 -9.43 5.10
CA GLY A 16 -0.56 -10.20 5.88
C GLY A 16 -1.32 -9.40 6.94
N LYS A 17 -1.06 -8.09 7.08
CA LYS A 17 -1.75 -7.21 8.03
C LYS A 17 -2.73 -6.29 7.31
N GLU A 18 -3.95 -6.22 7.82
CA GLU A 18 -4.94 -5.23 7.37
C GLU A 18 -4.46 -3.82 7.72
N LEU A 19 -4.45 -2.92 6.73
CA LEU A 19 -4.14 -1.51 6.92
C LEU A 19 -5.38 -0.77 7.42
N THR A 20 -5.21 0.03 8.46
CA THR A 20 -6.30 0.81 9.05
C THR A 20 -6.60 2.03 8.18
N PRO A 21 -7.82 2.14 7.62
CA PRO A 21 -8.23 3.35 6.94
C PRO A 21 -8.48 4.49 7.94
N VAL A 22 -8.09 5.71 7.56
CA VAL A 22 -8.31 6.95 8.31
C VAL A 22 -8.83 8.03 7.37
N GLY A 23 -9.39 9.11 7.92
CA GLY A 23 -9.90 10.23 7.10
C GLY A 23 -10.94 9.79 6.07
N ILE A 24 -11.90 8.95 6.47
CA ILE A 24 -12.92 8.39 5.58
C ILE A 24 -13.87 9.52 5.16
N VAL A 25 -13.95 9.78 3.86
CA VAL A 25 -14.89 10.71 3.23
C VAL A 25 -15.83 9.89 2.36
N LYS A 26 -17.13 10.11 2.52
CA LYS A 26 -18.17 9.53 1.67
C LYS A 26 -18.83 10.61 0.83
N SER A 27 -19.17 10.25 -0.40
CA SER A 27 -20.04 11.04 -1.28
C SER A 27 -21.47 11.12 -0.72
N ALA A 28 -22.24 12.10 -1.19
CA ALA A 28 -23.61 12.33 -0.72
C ALA A 28 -24.57 11.15 -1.00
N ASP A 29 -24.28 10.34 -2.02
CA ASP A 29 -25.09 9.19 -2.42
C ASP A 29 -24.54 7.84 -1.93
N ASP A 30 -23.49 7.88 -1.09
CA ASP A 30 -22.78 6.73 -0.56
C ASP A 30 -22.31 5.76 -1.66
N LYS A 31 -22.10 6.21 -2.92
CA LYS A 31 -21.50 5.38 -3.98
C LYS A 31 -19.98 5.42 -3.92
N GLU A 32 -19.43 6.57 -3.59
CA GLU A 32 -17.99 6.80 -3.54
C GLU A 32 -17.50 6.93 -2.10
N VAL A 33 -16.43 6.21 -1.76
CA VAL A 33 -15.74 6.32 -0.47
C VAL A 33 -14.26 6.51 -0.72
N THR A 34 -13.67 7.52 -0.09
CA THR A 34 -12.23 7.77 -0.12
C THR A 34 -11.68 7.70 1.29
N CYS A 35 -10.52 7.07 1.47
CA CYS A 35 -9.83 7.06 2.75
C CYS A 35 -8.32 7.04 2.58
N TRP A 36 -7.60 7.36 3.64
CA TRP A 36 -6.15 7.28 3.70
C TRP A 36 -5.71 5.99 4.39
N ILE A 37 -4.64 5.38 3.89
CA ILE A 37 -3.96 4.24 4.52
C ILE A 37 -2.46 4.52 4.64
N ALA A 38 -1.86 4.11 5.76
CA ALA A 38 -0.42 4.21 5.94
C ALA A 38 0.27 3.08 5.16
N SER A 39 1.13 3.45 4.21
CA SER A 39 1.99 2.52 3.47
C SER A 39 3.37 2.44 4.12
N ALA A 40 3.97 1.25 4.10
CA ALA A 40 5.33 1.01 4.57
C ALA A 40 6.16 0.46 3.42
N ALA A 41 7.03 1.29 2.84
CA ALA A 41 7.91 0.86 1.76
C ALA A 41 9.07 -0.01 2.26
N GLY A 42 9.62 -0.81 1.36
CA GLY A 42 10.92 -1.47 1.55
C GLY A 42 10.91 -2.74 2.39
N LYS A 43 9.76 -3.14 2.95
CA LYS A 43 9.62 -4.47 3.56
C LYS A 43 9.21 -5.48 2.48
N ARG A 44 10.19 -6.25 1.99
CA ARG A 44 9.93 -7.44 1.16
C ARG A 44 9.16 -8.43 2.02
N ASN A 45 7.86 -8.52 1.83
CA ASN A 45 7.03 -9.47 2.57
C ASN A 45 6.25 -10.36 1.60
N PRO A 46 6.29 -11.70 1.79
CA PRO A 46 5.69 -12.65 0.87
C PRO A 46 4.14 -12.65 0.86
N GLY A 47 3.50 -11.91 1.77
CA GLY A 47 2.05 -11.74 1.83
C GLY A 47 1.57 -10.64 0.89
N GLY A 48 0.92 -11.04 -0.21
CA GLY A 48 0.38 -10.14 -1.23
C GLY A 48 -0.60 -9.10 -0.68
N SER A 49 -0.86 -8.08 -1.50
CA SER A 49 -1.70 -6.93 -1.11
C SER A 49 -3.06 -7.01 -1.80
N GLY A 50 -4.15 -7.03 -1.03
CA GLY A 50 -5.53 -6.82 -1.51
C GLY A 50 -6.55 -7.82 -0.96
N LEU A 51 -7.67 -7.34 -0.41
CA LEU A 51 -8.76 -8.19 0.07
C LEU A 51 -10.12 -7.47 -0.07
N PHE A 52 -11.09 -8.14 -0.69
CA PHE A 52 -12.42 -7.59 -0.95
C PHE A 52 -13.46 -8.61 -0.50
N SER A 53 -14.42 -8.23 0.33
CA SER A 53 -15.55 -9.12 0.68
C SER A 53 -16.84 -8.39 0.36
N GLY A 54 -17.52 -8.86 -0.68
CA GLY A 54 -18.82 -8.33 -1.09
C GLY A 54 -19.90 -9.36 -0.89
N LEU A 55 -20.98 -8.97 -0.22
CA LEU A 55 -22.25 -9.70 -0.26
C LEU A 55 -23.23 -8.88 -1.09
N GLY A 56 -23.66 -9.41 -2.22
CA GLY A 56 -24.64 -8.78 -3.09
C GLY A 56 -25.43 -9.81 -3.90
N PRO A 57 -26.71 -9.55 -4.21
CA PRO A 57 -27.46 -10.37 -5.14
C PRO A 57 -26.95 -10.15 -6.56
N GLY A 58 -26.55 -11.23 -7.24
CA GLY A 58 -26.09 -11.20 -8.63
C GLY A 58 -24.56 -11.14 -8.79
N PHE A 59 -24.11 -11.26 -10.04
CA PHE A 59 -22.69 -11.19 -10.38
C PHE A 59 -22.21 -9.74 -10.33
N LEU A 60 -21.09 -9.53 -9.65
CA LEU A 60 -20.39 -8.25 -9.63
C LEU A 60 -19.00 -8.41 -10.26
N SER A 61 -18.46 -7.31 -10.78
CA SER A 61 -17.07 -7.25 -11.25
C SER A 61 -16.33 -6.16 -10.50
N GLY A 62 -15.30 -6.54 -9.75
CA GLY A 62 -14.40 -5.60 -9.07
C GLY A 62 -13.23 -5.29 -9.98
N ARG A 63 -13.16 -4.06 -10.50
CA ARG A 63 -12.03 -3.55 -11.29
C ARG A 63 -11.08 -2.82 -10.38
N VAL A 64 -9.80 -3.18 -10.45
CA VAL A 64 -8.75 -2.60 -9.61
C VAL A 64 -7.84 -1.74 -10.47
N GLU A 65 -7.68 -0.49 -10.07
CA GLU A 65 -6.73 0.46 -10.62
C GLU A 65 -5.72 0.82 -9.53
N VAL A 66 -4.44 0.82 -9.88
CA VAL A 66 -3.36 1.17 -8.96
C VAL A 66 -2.50 2.23 -9.61
N ASP A 67 -2.37 3.38 -8.95
CA ASP A 67 -1.59 4.52 -9.46
C ASP A 67 -2.01 5.00 -10.86
N GLY A 68 -3.29 4.88 -11.21
CA GLY A 68 -3.79 5.20 -12.55
C GLY A 68 -3.77 4.03 -13.53
N GLU A 69 -3.17 2.88 -13.18
CA GLU A 69 -2.99 1.74 -14.09
C GLU A 69 -4.02 0.65 -13.81
N GLN A 70 -4.74 0.23 -14.87
CA GLN A 70 -5.79 -0.79 -14.80
C GLN A 70 -5.20 -2.19 -14.59
N CYS A 71 -5.23 -2.68 -13.35
CA CYS A 71 -4.61 -3.95 -12.96
C CYS A 71 -5.54 -5.17 -13.07
N GLY A 72 -6.49 -5.13 -14.02
CA GLY A 72 -7.50 -6.18 -14.23
C GLY A 72 -8.67 -6.12 -13.24
N GLY A 73 -9.34 -7.25 -13.06
CA GLY A 73 -10.50 -7.33 -12.18
C GLY A 73 -10.85 -8.75 -11.77
N ILE A 74 -11.81 -8.87 -10.85
CA ILE A 74 -12.30 -10.15 -10.31
C ILE A 74 -13.80 -10.22 -10.50
N ILE A 75 -14.29 -11.36 -10.98
CA ILE A 75 -15.71 -11.67 -10.96
C ILE A 75 -16.07 -12.17 -9.57
N MET A 76 -17.01 -11.49 -8.94
CA MET A 76 -17.58 -11.83 -7.66
C MET A 76 -18.90 -12.55 -7.91
N GLU A 77 -18.87 -13.86 -7.81
CA GLU A 77 -20.05 -14.70 -7.99
C GLU A 77 -20.97 -14.59 -6.76
N PRO A 78 -22.30 -14.65 -6.94
CA PRO A 78 -23.21 -14.79 -5.82
C PRO A 78 -22.91 -16.10 -5.09
N SER A 79 -22.34 -16.01 -3.89
CA SER A 79 -22.10 -17.17 -3.04
C SER A 79 -23.25 -17.35 -2.05
N THR A 80 -23.66 -18.60 -1.81
CA THR A 80 -24.55 -18.96 -0.70
C THR A 80 -23.82 -18.90 0.65
N GLN A 81 -22.49 -18.94 0.62
CA GLN A 81 -21.66 -18.85 1.82
C GLN A 81 -21.60 -17.40 2.29
N ARG A 82 -22.13 -17.16 3.50
CA ARG A 82 -21.90 -15.90 4.21
C ARG A 82 -20.39 -15.77 4.46
N ASP A 83 -19.84 -14.60 4.18
CA ASP A 83 -18.42 -14.23 4.43
C ASP A 83 -17.38 -14.70 3.40
N TYR A 84 -17.80 -15.04 2.17
CA TYR A 84 -16.83 -15.24 1.09
C TYR A 84 -16.05 -13.95 0.77
N THR A 85 -14.76 -14.10 0.49
CA THR A 85 -13.83 -12.99 0.29
C THR A 85 -13.03 -13.23 -0.99
N PHE A 86 -13.06 -12.24 -1.88
CA PHE A 86 -12.33 -12.19 -3.14
C PHE A 86 -11.02 -11.41 -2.95
N VAL A 87 -9.93 -11.90 -3.52
CA VAL A 87 -8.59 -11.35 -3.28
C VAL A 87 -7.90 -11.04 -4.60
N LYS A 88 -7.53 -9.77 -4.82
CA LYS A 88 -6.63 -9.36 -5.90
C LYS A 88 -5.26 -9.08 -5.30
N ALA A 89 -4.35 -10.05 -5.39
CA ALA A 89 -3.03 -9.94 -4.75
C ALA A 89 -1.96 -9.26 -5.62
N GLY A 90 -2.22 -9.13 -6.93
CA GLY A 90 -1.25 -8.69 -7.92
C GLY A 90 -1.84 -8.57 -9.31
N LEU A 91 -0.98 -8.48 -10.31
CA LEU A 91 -1.32 -8.53 -11.72
C LEU A 91 -1.02 -9.92 -12.28
N GLU A 92 -1.97 -10.55 -12.95
CA GLU A 92 -1.73 -11.80 -13.68
C GLU A 92 -0.86 -11.54 -14.90
N THR A 93 0.27 -12.26 -14.99
CA THR A 93 1.22 -12.16 -16.10
C THR A 93 1.08 -13.31 -17.10
N SER A 94 0.53 -14.42 -16.66
CA SER A 94 0.12 -15.55 -17.50
C SER A 94 -1.17 -16.19 -16.92
N GLN A 95 -1.56 -17.34 -17.46
CA GLN A 95 -2.65 -18.14 -16.91
C GLN A 95 -2.38 -18.60 -15.46
N ASP A 96 -1.11 -18.84 -15.13
CA ASP A 96 -0.62 -19.51 -13.93
C ASP A 96 0.49 -18.73 -13.20
N THR A 97 0.76 -17.48 -13.58
CA THR A 97 1.72 -16.62 -12.88
C THR A 97 1.13 -15.26 -12.55
N ILE A 98 1.58 -14.69 -11.43
CA ILE A 98 1.19 -13.36 -10.96
C ILE A 98 2.42 -12.56 -10.52
N ARG A 99 2.38 -11.24 -10.70
CA ARG A 99 3.29 -10.30 -10.03
C ARG A 99 2.56 -9.56 -8.92
N LYS A 100 2.94 -9.81 -7.67
CA LYS A 100 2.26 -9.27 -6.48
C LYS A 100 2.44 -7.76 -6.35
N PHE A 101 1.40 -7.06 -5.89
CA PHE A 101 1.50 -5.64 -5.55
C PHE A 101 2.36 -5.42 -4.31
N THR A 102 3.38 -4.57 -4.43
CA THR A 102 4.31 -4.23 -3.34
C THR A 102 4.48 -2.72 -3.23
N PHE A 103 4.32 -2.16 -2.03
CA PHE A 103 4.69 -0.77 -1.78
C PHE A 103 6.21 -0.60 -1.84
N ALA A 104 6.67 0.28 -2.71
CA ALA A 104 8.08 0.58 -2.90
C ALA A 104 8.34 2.08 -2.81
N ASN A 105 9.54 2.41 -2.36
CA ASN A 105 10.05 3.77 -2.51
C ASN A 105 10.25 4.05 -4.00
N VAL A 106 9.90 5.27 -4.38
CA VAL A 106 10.32 5.82 -5.65
C VAL A 106 11.77 6.24 -5.50
N GLU A 107 12.66 5.52 -6.18
CA GLU A 107 14.05 5.92 -6.30
C GLU A 107 14.10 7.07 -7.31
N LEU A 108 14.35 8.28 -6.80
CA LEU A 108 14.73 9.40 -7.66
C LEU A 108 16.14 9.09 -8.17
N THR A 109 16.25 8.58 -9.39
CA THR A 109 17.52 8.42 -10.08
C THR A 109 18.13 9.81 -10.25
N ALA A 110 19.10 10.13 -9.38
CA ALA A 110 19.82 11.41 -9.35
C ALA A 110 20.81 11.56 -10.53
N HIS A 111 20.56 10.90 -11.67
CA HIS A 111 21.39 11.00 -12.86
C HIS A 111 21.03 12.28 -13.65
N THR A 112 21.64 13.38 -13.20
CA THR A 112 22.27 14.51 -13.90
C THR A 112 21.74 15.12 -15.22
N ASP A 113 20.79 14.55 -15.97
CA ASP A 113 20.26 15.18 -17.22
C ASP A 113 18.80 15.64 -17.11
N THR A 114 18.22 15.54 -15.92
CA THR A 114 16.80 15.87 -15.65
C THR A 114 16.48 17.37 -15.62
N LEU A 115 17.49 18.24 -15.56
CA LEU A 115 17.30 19.69 -15.69
C LEU A 115 16.81 20.06 -17.11
N HIS A 116 17.25 19.37 -18.16
CA HIS A 116 16.80 19.67 -19.53
C HIS A 116 15.39 19.15 -19.81
N ALA A 117 14.97 18.07 -19.15
CA ALA A 117 13.60 17.58 -19.24
C ALA A 117 12.59 18.55 -18.58
N LEU A 118 12.98 19.24 -17.50
CA LEU A 118 12.10 20.17 -16.77
C LEU A 118 11.70 21.40 -17.59
N TYR A 119 12.48 21.82 -18.58
CA TYR A 119 12.22 23.05 -19.36
C TYR A 119 11.61 22.83 -20.75
N SER A 120 11.38 21.59 -21.20
CA SER A 120 11.12 21.31 -22.63
C SER A 120 9.76 20.68 -22.97
N LEU A 121 8.76 20.70 -22.10
CA LEU A 121 7.39 20.28 -22.47
C LEU A 121 6.37 21.28 -21.93
N ASP A 122 5.49 21.75 -22.82
CA ASP A 122 4.32 22.55 -22.51
C ASP A 122 3.55 21.93 -21.33
N ASP A 123 3.41 22.75 -20.28
CA ASP A 123 3.12 22.38 -18.90
C ASP A 123 1.70 21.84 -18.68
N ASP A 124 0.80 22.01 -19.66
CA ASP A 124 -0.63 21.80 -19.45
C ASP A 124 -1.07 20.33 -19.65
N THR A 125 -0.47 19.58 -20.58
CA THR A 125 -0.84 18.17 -20.84
C THR A 125 -0.33 17.17 -19.79
N PHE A 126 0.61 17.57 -18.92
CA PHE A 126 1.25 16.67 -17.95
C PHE A 126 0.50 16.57 -16.61
N LEU A 127 -0.30 17.58 -16.26
CA LEU A 127 -1.07 17.60 -15.01
C LEU A 127 -2.27 16.65 -15.02
N GLU A 128 -2.78 16.26 -16.19
CA GLU A 128 -3.96 15.39 -16.28
C GLU A 128 -3.63 13.90 -16.08
N THR A 129 -2.46 13.43 -16.52
CA THR A 129 -2.11 11.99 -16.47
C THR A 129 -1.49 11.54 -15.13
N SER A 130 -1.22 12.45 -14.21
CA SER A 130 -0.58 12.17 -12.92
C SER A 130 -1.55 12.18 -11.72
N GLN A 131 -2.85 12.38 -11.96
CA GLN A 131 -3.83 12.65 -10.90
C GLN A 131 -4.07 11.48 -9.92
N ASN A 132 -3.76 10.24 -10.32
CA ASN A 132 -4.13 9.05 -9.54
C ASN A 132 -2.93 8.37 -8.86
N ILE A 133 -1.74 8.97 -8.84
CA ILE A 133 -0.57 8.37 -8.19
C ILE A 133 -0.75 8.39 -6.67
N GLY A 134 -0.44 7.27 -6.01
CA GLY A 134 -0.65 7.14 -4.58
C GLY A 134 -2.08 6.72 -4.25
N GLU A 135 -2.81 6.18 -5.23
CA GLU A 135 -4.19 5.72 -5.06
C GLU A 135 -4.35 4.26 -5.49
N ILE A 136 -5.13 3.51 -4.73
CA ILE A 136 -5.66 2.20 -5.12
C ILE A 136 -7.16 2.37 -5.23
N CYS A 137 -7.71 2.26 -6.44
CA CYS A 137 -9.12 2.43 -6.70
C CYS A 137 -9.77 1.08 -7.02
N LEU A 138 -10.87 0.78 -6.31
CA LEU A 138 -11.74 -0.36 -6.56
C LEU A 138 -13.08 0.15 -7.08
N ALA A 139 -13.41 -0.16 -8.32
CA ALA A 139 -14.73 0.09 -8.89
C ALA A 139 -15.51 -1.21 -9.02
N ILE A 140 -16.68 -1.29 -8.39
CA ILE A 140 -17.54 -2.48 -8.39
C ILE A 140 -18.72 -2.25 -9.33
N TRP A 141 -18.83 -3.10 -10.35
CA TRP A 141 -19.84 -3.03 -11.39
C TRP A 141 -20.83 -4.19 -11.28
N LYS A 142 -22.09 -3.97 -11.65
CA LYS A 142 -23.01 -5.08 -11.94
C LYS A 142 -22.69 -5.63 -13.31
N VAL A 143 -22.65 -6.95 -13.43
CA VAL A 143 -22.30 -7.60 -14.70
C VAL A 143 -23.14 -8.85 -14.95
N GLU A 144 -23.21 -9.24 -16.22
CA GLU A 144 -23.66 -10.57 -16.66
C GLU A 144 -22.49 -11.32 -17.28
N ILE A 145 -22.38 -12.62 -16.99
CA ILE A 145 -21.38 -13.48 -17.62
C ILE A 145 -21.89 -13.86 -19.00
N VAL A 146 -21.16 -13.46 -20.04
CA VAL A 146 -21.49 -13.76 -21.43
C VAL A 146 -20.86 -15.08 -21.86
N ALA A 147 -19.60 -15.30 -21.48
CA ALA A 147 -18.88 -16.53 -21.79
C ALA A 147 -17.76 -16.77 -20.77
N THR A 148 -17.37 -18.03 -20.60
CA THR A 148 -16.18 -18.42 -19.83
C THR A 148 -15.21 -19.10 -20.78
N THR A 149 -13.94 -18.72 -20.73
CA THR A 149 -12.87 -19.30 -21.56
C THR A 149 -11.67 -19.66 -20.70
N ASN A 150 -10.98 -20.72 -21.09
CA ASN A 150 -9.69 -21.10 -20.51
C ASN A 150 -8.53 -20.33 -21.14
N GLU A 151 -8.79 -19.55 -22.18
CA GLU A 151 -7.77 -18.71 -22.80
C GLU A 151 -7.40 -17.57 -21.85
N TYR A 152 -6.12 -17.50 -21.52
CA TYR A 152 -5.55 -16.32 -20.91
C TYR A 152 -5.49 -15.21 -21.95
N ARG A 153 -6.15 -14.09 -21.67
CA ARG A 153 -5.98 -12.86 -22.43
C ARG A 153 -5.14 -11.93 -21.58
N SER A 154 -3.89 -11.73 -21.96
CA SER A 154 -3.11 -10.63 -21.40
C SER A 154 -3.80 -9.34 -21.81
N SER A 155 -4.45 -8.68 -20.85
CA SER A 155 -4.96 -7.33 -21.04
C SER A 155 -3.87 -6.28 -20.82
N HIS A 156 -2.70 -6.70 -20.36
CA HIS A 156 -1.61 -5.81 -20.03
C HIS A 156 -0.54 -5.89 -21.10
N GLU A 157 -0.58 -4.92 -22.00
CA GLU A 157 0.66 -4.46 -22.60
C GLU A 157 1.46 -3.85 -21.44
N GLU A 158 2.74 -4.20 -21.28
CA GLU A 158 3.66 -3.48 -20.40
C GLU A 158 3.82 -2.08 -20.99
N GLY A 159 2.81 -1.24 -20.73
CA GLY A 159 2.80 0.15 -21.13
C GLY A 159 4.07 0.77 -20.58
N LYS A 160 4.85 1.40 -21.45
CA LYS A 160 6.08 2.08 -21.09
C LYS A 160 5.72 3.21 -20.12
N VAL A 161 5.71 2.91 -18.83
CA VAL A 161 5.36 3.85 -17.77
C VAL A 161 6.32 5.03 -17.87
N HIS A 162 5.78 6.18 -18.29
CA HIS A 162 6.60 7.34 -18.59
C HIS A 162 7.36 7.76 -17.32
N GLU A 163 8.68 7.83 -17.44
CA GLU A 163 9.61 8.07 -16.32
C GLU A 163 9.29 9.37 -15.55
N ARG A 164 8.60 10.33 -16.19
CA ARG A 164 8.26 11.64 -15.61
C ARG A 164 7.15 11.59 -14.57
N SER A 165 6.19 10.66 -14.65
CA SER A 165 5.14 10.47 -13.62
C SER A 165 5.70 9.95 -12.30
N LYS A 166 6.99 9.57 -12.26
CA LYS A 166 7.66 9.09 -11.04
C LYS A 166 8.10 10.23 -10.10
N LYS A 167 8.02 11.51 -10.47
CA LYS A 167 8.73 12.56 -9.71
C LYS A 167 7.99 13.18 -8.51
N LEU A 168 6.68 12.98 -8.36
CA LEU A 168 5.90 13.71 -7.34
C LEU A 168 5.57 12.92 -6.08
N THR A 169 5.69 11.59 -6.10
CA THR A 169 5.24 10.74 -4.99
C THR A 169 6.39 9.92 -4.44
N THR A 170 6.58 9.95 -3.12
CA THR A 170 7.67 9.21 -2.44
C THR A 170 7.44 7.69 -2.47
N HIS A 171 6.19 7.24 -2.46
CA HIS A 171 5.79 5.84 -2.50
C HIS A 171 4.98 5.54 -3.77
N ARG A 172 5.21 4.37 -4.34
CA ARG A 172 4.41 3.81 -5.44
C ARG A 172 4.18 2.32 -5.20
N VAL A 173 3.09 1.77 -5.73
CA VAL A 173 2.98 0.31 -5.86
C VAL A 173 3.80 -0.15 -7.07
N LYS A 174 4.68 -1.11 -6.85
CA LYS A 174 5.40 -1.82 -7.91
C LYS A 174 4.88 -3.24 -8.00
N LEU A 175 4.99 -3.80 -9.20
CA LEU A 175 4.85 -5.23 -9.42
C LEU A 175 6.11 -5.93 -8.88
N GLY A 176 5.91 -6.90 -8.01
CA GLY A 176 6.98 -7.71 -7.43
C GLY A 176 7.52 -8.76 -8.41
N GLU A 177 8.31 -9.69 -7.87
CA GLU A 177 8.74 -10.87 -8.61
C GLU A 177 7.54 -11.69 -9.07
N GLU A 178 7.68 -12.28 -10.25
CA GLU A 178 6.71 -13.19 -10.81
C GLU A 178 6.75 -14.51 -10.05
N VAL A 179 5.57 -14.98 -9.63
CA VAL A 179 5.42 -16.21 -8.87
C VAL A 179 4.29 -17.04 -9.45
N ASP A 180 4.42 -18.36 -9.34
CA ASP A 180 3.37 -19.29 -9.72
C ASP A 180 2.09 -19.04 -8.91
N SER A 181 0.96 -19.25 -9.57
CA SER A 181 -0.39 -19.07 -9.07
C SER A 181 -1.29 -20.17 -9.62
N MET A 182 -2.43 -20.38 -8.96
CA MET A 182 -3.45 -21.27 -9.49
C MET A 182 -3.94 -20.76 -10.85
N PRO A 183 -4.11 -21.65 -11.84
CA PRO A 183 -4.65 -21.29 -13.15
C PRO A 183 -5.99 -20.55 -13.01
N THR A 184 -6.05 -19.34 -13.55
CA THR A 184 -7.27 -18.53 -13.49
C THR A 184 -8.09 -18.69 -14.77
N LYS A 185 -9.41 -18.81 -14.64
CA LYS A 185 -10.33 -18.81 -15.79
C LYS A 185 -10.67 -17.37 -16.16
N SER A 186 -10.70 -17.08 -17.46
CA SER A 186 -11.15 -15.79 -17.97
C SER A 186 -12.66 -15.83 -18.19
N SER A 187 -13.36 -14.76 -17.80
CA SER A 187 -14.77 -14.59 -18.13
C SER A 187 -14.96 -13.32 -18.94
N VAL A 188 -15.74 -13.44 -20.03
CA VAL A 188 -16.23 -12.31 -20.80
C VAL A 188 -17.51 -11.85 -20.14
N VAL A 189 -17.57 -10.58 -19.76
CA VAL A 189 -18.71 -10.00 -19.05
C VAL A 189 -19.30 -8.81 -19.79
N SER A 190 -20.62 -8.66 -19.68
CA SER A 190 -21.36 -7.47 -20.09
C SER A 190 -21.64 -6.61 -18.85
N VAL A 191 -21.35 -5.32 -18.91
CA VAL A 191 -21.60 -4.38 -17.80
C VAL A 191 -23.07 -3.95 -17.82
N ILE A 192 -23.72 -3.98 -16.66
CA ILE A 192 -25.08 -3.50 -16.48
C ILE A 192 -25.05 -2.09 -15.89
N GLY A 193 -25.48 -1.10 -16.67
CA GLY A 193 -25.54 0.31 -16.29
C GLY A 193 -24.30 1.10 -16.66
N ASP A 194 -24.39 2.42 -16.53
CA ASP A 194 -23.35 3.37 -16.98
C ASP A 194 -22.33 3.74 -15.89
N GLU A 195 -22.65 3.47 -14.62
CA GLU A 195 -21.84 3.82 -13.46
C GLU A 195 -21.54 2.60 -12.56
N PRO A 196 -20.39 2.60 -11.85
CA PRO A 196 -20.14 1.58 -10.84
C PRO A 196 -21.15 1.69 -9.70
N VAL A 197 -21.52 0.55 -9.11
CA VAL A 197 -22.38 0.48 -7.93
C VAL A 197 -21.74 1.19 -6.75
N VAL A 198 -20.43 0.96 -6.60
CA VAL A 198 -19.58 1.52 -5.56
C VAL A 198 -18.17 1.75 -6.12
N LYS A 199 -17.56 2.88 -5.76
CA LYS A 199 -16.16 3.20 -5.99
C LYS A 199 -15.46 3.46 -4.66
N ILE A 200 -14.39 2.73 -4.37
CA ILE A 200 -13.62 2.88 -3.13
C ILE A 200 -12.18 3.24 -3.49
N THR A 201 -11.73 4.40 -3.04
CA THR A 201 -10.38 4.90 -3.27
C THR A 201 -9.58 4.90 -1.98
N PHE A 202 -8.54 4.08 -1.94
CA PHE A 202 -7.55 4.06 -0.85
C PHE A 202 -6.34 4.90 -1.27
N LYS A 203 -6.24 6.11 -0.73
CA LYS A 203 -5.05 6.95 -0.87
C LYS A 203 -3.98 6.46 0.08
N TYR A 204 -2.76 6.22 -0.39
CA TYR A 204 -1.70 5.67 0.43
C TYR A 204 -0.47 6.59 0.46
N ARG A 205 0.05 6.81 1.68
CA ARG A 205 1.26 7.61 1.93
C ARG A 205 2.08 7.01 3.06
N PRO A 206 3.40 7.30 3.14
CA PRO A 206 4.19 7.02 4.33
C PRO A 206 3.49 7.55 5.58
N ARG A 207 3.58 6.79 6.68
CA ARG A 207 2.93 7.14 7.95
C ARG A 207 3.39 8.52 8.44
N GLU A 208 4.67 8.81 8.28
CA GLU A 208 5.32 10.05 8.71
C GLU A 208 4.67 11.26 8.02
N LEU A 209 4.35 11.15 6.73
CA LEU A 209 3.66 12.21 5.99
C LEU A 209 2.22 12.38 6.46
N LEU A 210 1.48 11.29 6.68
CA LEU A 210 0.11 11.37 7.20
C LEU A 210 0.04 12.00 8.60
N VAL A 211 1.08 11.82 9.43
CA VAL A 211 1.20 12.49 10.73
C VAL A 211 1.55 13.96 10.57
N ALA A 212 2.48 14.29 9.67
CA ALA A 212 2.88 15.68 9.40
C ALA A 212 1.71 16.52 8.85
N GLU A 213 0.85 15.91 8.03
CA GLU A 213 -0.37 16.51 7.50
C GLU A 213 -1.53 16.57 8.52
N GLY A 214 -1.35 15.96 9.70
CA GLY A 214 -2.38 15.92 10.75
C GLY A 214 -3.56 15.00 10.45
N ILE A 215 -3.46 14.14 9.41
CA ILE A 215 -4.48 13.14 9.07
C ILE A 215 -4.48 12.02 10.12
N ILE A 216 -3.31 11.62 10.61
CA ILE A 216 -3.15 10.68 11.72
C ILE A 216 -2.66 11.44 12.96
N GLY A 217 -3.31 11.23 14.09
CA GLY A 217 -2.86 11.80 15.36
C GLY A 217 -1.47 11.31 15.75
N SER A 218 -0.57 12.23 16.11
CA SER A 218 0.72 11.88 16.70
C SER A 218 0.50 11.23 18.07
N THR A 219 0.60 9.90 18.11
CA THR A 219 0.47 9.09 19.33
C THR A 219 1.51 9.45 20.40
N GLU A 220 2.58 10.16 20.05
CA GLU A 220 3.68 10.50 20.96
C GLU A 220 3.44 11.78 21.78
N SER A 221 2.45 12.60 21.42
CA SER A 221 2.24 13.90 22.09
C SER A 221 1.43 13.83 23.40
N ASN A 222 0.78 12.71 23.70
CA ASN A 222 -0.07 12.57 24.90
C ASN A 222 0.63 11.92 26.11
N ALA A 223 1.77 11.25 25.92
CA ALA A 223 2.50 10.65 27.05
C ALA A 223 3.36 11.70 27.82
N VAL A 224 3.95 12.67 27.12
CA VAL A 224 4.94 13.59 27.74
C VAL A 224 4.29 14.79 28.48
N LYS A 225 3.04 15.15 28.16
CA LYS A 225 2.35 16.27 28.83
C LYS A 225 1.81 15.93 30.23
N THR A 226 1.73 14.66 30.60
CA THR A 226 1.22 14.26 31.93
C THR A 226 2.32 14.21 32.99
N GLU A 227 3.56 13.88 32.62
CA GLU A 227 4.68 13.88 33.59
C GLU A 227 5.23 15.28 33.88
N SER A 228 5.25 16.19 32.90
CA SER A 228 5.74 17.56 33.12
C SER A 228 4.83 18.39 34.06
N ARG A 229 3.53 18.07 34.16
CA ARG A 229 2.62 18.71 35.13
C ARG A 229 2.78 18.20 36.56
N LYS A 230 3.17 16.92 36.76
CA LYS A 230 3.48 16.38 38.10
C LYS A 230 4.87 16.82 38.59
N ALA A 231 5.86 16.89 37.70
CA ALA A 231 7.19 17.39 38.03
C ALA A 231 7.20 18.90 38.38
N ARG A 232 6.38 19.73 37.71
CA ARG A 232 6.33 21.18 38.00
C ARG A 232 5.62 21.51 39.32
N LYS A 233 4.69 20.66 39.80
CA LYS A 233 4.12 20.79 41.15
C LYS A 233 5.05 20.28 42.25
N ALA A 234 5.89 19.28 41.99
CA ALA A 234 6.92 18.83 42.93
C ALA A 234 8.07 19.85 43.09
N ARG A 235 8.51 20.47 41.98
CA ARG A 235 9.62 21.44 42.00
C ARG A 235 9.25 22.78 42.63
N LYS A 236 7.95 23.17 42.64
CA LYS A 236 7.48 24.39 43.36
C LYS A 236 7.44 24.20 44.89
N ARG A 237 7.36 22.97 45.42
CA ARG A 237 7.43 22.72 46.88
C ARG A 237 8.85 22.56 47.42
N ARG A 238 9.85 22.28 46.59
CA ARG A 238 11.26 22.21 47.04
C ARG A 238 12.02 23.54 46.95
N ARG A 239 11.57 24.51 46.16
CA ARG A 239 12.24 25.83 46.05
C ARG A 239 11.88 26.84 47.16
N ALA A 240 11.14 26.42 48.18
CA ALA A 240 10.85 27.24 49.36
C ALA A 240 11.70 26.85 50.60
N ALA A 241 12.60 25.86 50.48
CA ALA A 241 13.34 25.33 51.64
C ALA A 241 14.87 25.33 51.52
N GLU A 242 15.45 25.87 50.44
CA GLU A 242 16.91 25.90 50.30
C GLU A 242 17.36 27.19 49.62
N LEU A 243 17.60 28.20 50.46
CA LEU A 243 18.52 29.30 50.17
C LEU A 243 19.83 28.97 50.89
N PRO A 244 20.91 28.72 50.14
CA PRO A 244 22.24 29.13 50.56
C PRO A 244 22.72 30.31 49.71
N ALA A 245 23.28 31.27 50.43
CA ALA A 245 24.00 32.42 49.90
C ALA A 245 25.36 32.02 49.31
N LYS A 246 25.94 32.98 48.56
CA LYS A 246 27.34 33.10 48.09
C LYS A 246 27.68 32.33 46.80
N GLU A 247 28.57 32.77 45.93
CA GLU A 247 29.31 34.03 45.69
C GLU A 247 29.93 33.87 44.28
N GLU A 248 30.52 34.95 43.77
CA GLU A 248 31.19 35.16 42.49
C GLU A 248 32.26 34.14 42.06
N SER A 249 32.43 34.00 40.73
CA SER A 249 33.69 34.13 39.94
C SER A 249 33.50 33.38 38.60
N VAL A 250 33.54 34.05 37.45
CA VAL A 250 34.69 34.51 36.64
C VAL A 250 35.43 33.37 35.91
N ASP A 251 35.53 33.58 34.60
CA ASP A 251 36.54 33.19 33.61
C ASP A 251 36.38 32.00 32.66
N ASP A 252 36.62 32.37 31.39
CA ASP A 252 37.38 31.72 30.31
C ASP A 252 37.64 30.21 30.43
N THR A 253 37.60 29.39 29.38
CA THR A 253 38.53 29.48 28.24
C THR A 253 38.13 28.43 27.18
N THR A 254 38.29 28.82 25.91
CA THR A 254 38.72 28.05 24.71
C THR A 254 38.64 26.50 24.64
N GLY A 255 38.06 26.04 23.53
CA GLY A 255 38.78 25.27 22.50
C GLY A 255 39.04 23.77 22.74
N PHE A 256 38.45 22.91 21.89
CA PHE A 256 39.07 21.62 21.56
C PHE A 256 38.81 21.24 20.10
N THR A 257 39.92 20.90 19.45
CA THR A 257 40.10 20.44 18.08
C THR A 257 39.98 18.91 17.98
N ASN A 258 39.73 18.46 16.75
CA ASN A 258 40.15 17.22 16.10
C ASN A 258 39.82 15.85 16.75
N THR A 259 39.33 14.92 15.93
CA THR A 259 40.19 13.83 15.41
C THR A 259 39.43 12.92 14.44
N GLU A 260 40.03 12.75 13.26
CA GLU A 260 39.85 11.61 12.38
C GLU A 260 40.08 10.29 13.13
N THR A 261 39.32 9.25 12.78
CA THR A 261 39.84 7.88 12.89
C THR A 261 39.41 7.03 11.70
N VAL A 262 40.42 6.75 10.87
CA VAL A 262 40.51 5.68 9.88
C VAL A 262 40.44 4.31 10.55
N ARG A 263 39.58 3.40 10.07
CA ARG A 263 39.75 1.92 10.10
C ARG A 263 39.00 1.35 8.89
N ALA A 264 39.61 0.78 7.85
CA ALA A 264 40.49 -0.39 7.74
C ALA A 264 39.80 -1.75 7.96
N GLY A 265 39.76 -2.54 6.87
CA GLY A 265 39.49 -3.98 6.86
C GLY A 265 37.99 -4.34 6.77
N LYS A 266 37.56 -5.41 6.11
CA LYS A 266 38.26 -6.68 5.89
C LYS A 266 37.47 -7.52 4.87
N ARG A 267 38.19 -8.08 3.89
CA ARG A 267 37.76 -9.17 3.00
C ARG A 267 37.15 -10.32 3.80
N ARG A 268 36.10 -10.96 3.27
CA ARG A 268 35.91 -12.41 3.36
C ARG A 268 35.07 -12.93 2.18
N LYS A 269 35.74 -13.76 1.40
CA LYS A 269 35.26 -14.76 0.44
C LYS A 269 34.73 -15.94 1.24
N VAL A 270 33.54 -16.48 0.94
CA VAL A 270 33.18 -17.90 1.07
C VAL A 270 32.03 -18.19 0.10
N GLU A 271 32.26 -19.17 -0.77
CA GLU A 271 31.32 -19.89 -1.63
C GLU A 271 30.38 -20.74 -0.77
N ASP A 272 29.14 -20.98 -1.22
CA ASP A 272 28.59 -22.34 -1.31
C ASP A 272 27.14 -22.31 -1.81
N ALA A 273 26.90 -23.13 -2.83
CA ALA A 273 25.58 -23.44 -3.38
C ALA A 273 24.94 -24.59 -2.57
N PRO A 274 23.60 -24.59 -2.39
CA PRO A 274 22.89 -25.80 -2.07
C PRO A 274 21.99 -26.26 -3.24
N THR A 275 22.43 -27.38 -3.81
CA THR A 275 21.70 -28.64 -4.03
C THR A 275 20.17 -28.64 -3.94
N ALA A 276 19.55 -29.11 -5.02
CA ALA A 276 18.14 -29.43 -5.13
C ALA A 276 17.72 -30.65 -4.28
N SER A 277 16.61 -30.50 -3.56
CA SER A 277 15.72 -31.56 -3.08
C SER A 277 14.33 -30.89 -2.97
N GLY A 278 13.28 -31.35 -3.64
CA GLY A 278 12.63 -32.63 -3.42
C GLY A 278 11.47 -32.44 -2.45
N SER A 279 10.30 -31.99 -2.94
CA SER A 279 9.05 -32.05 -2.16
C SER A 279 7.88 -32.41 -3.08
N GLY A 280 7.47 -33.67 -3.03
CA GLY A 280 6.17 -34.10 -3.52
C GLY A 280 5.09 -33.58 -2.58
N TYR A 281 4.13 -32.84 -3.14
CA TYR A 281 2.87 -32.53 -2.48
C TYR A 281 1.80 -33.45 -3.07
N GLU A 282 1.42 -34.48 -2.33
CA GLU A 282 0.17 -35.21 -2.55
C GLU A 282 -0.98 -34.32 -2.08
N SER A 283 -1.70 -33.72 -3.03
CA SER A 283 -2.97 -33.06 -2.77
C SER A 283 -4.09 -34.11 -2.76
N ASN A 284 -4.56 -34.46 -1.57
CA ASN A 284 -5.82 -35.17 -1.35
C ASN A 284 -6.98 -34.26 -1.77
N VAL A 285 -7.54 -34.50 -2.96
CA VAL A 285 -8.79 -33.89 -3.41
C VAL A 285 -9.91 -34.86 -3.04
N GLY A 286 -10.64 -34.54 -1.96
CA GLY A 286 -11.89 -35.21 -1.64
C GLY A 286 -12.97 -34.75 -2.62
N GLU A 287 -13.43 -35.65 -3.48
CA GLU A 287 -14.62 -35.45 -4.31
C GLU A 287 -15.88 -35.30 -3.42
N PRO A 288 -16.73 -34.29 -3.65
CA PRO A 288 -18.06 -34.29 -3.07
C PRO A 288 -18.99 -35.18 -3.90
N SER A 289 -19.44 -36.29 -3.31
CA SER A 289 -20.51 -37.12 -3.85
C SER A 289 -21.83 -36.33 -3.86
N TYR A 290 -22.37 -36.07 -5.04
CA TYR A 290 -23.78 -35.69 -5.19
C TYR A 290 -24.61 -36.98 -5.22
N SER A 291 -25.44 -37.17 -4.20
CA SER A 291 -26.56 -38.12 -4.23
C SER A 291 -27.79 -37.41 -4.76
N GLU A 292 -28.41 -38.01 -5.79
CA GLU A 292 -29.71 -37.66 -6.37
C GLU A 292 -30.87 -37.73 -5.37
#